data_AF-A0A9E5XYU6-F1
#
_entry.id   AF-A0A9E5XYU6-F1
#
_cell.length_a   1.000
_cell.length_b   1.000
_cell.length_c   1.000
_cell.angle_alpha   90.00
_cell.angle_beta   90.00
_cell.angle_gamma   90.00
#
_symmetry.space_group_name_H-M   'P 1'
#
loop_
_entity.id
_entity.type
_entity.pdbx_description
1 polymer ?
#
loop_
_entity_poly.entity_id
_entity_poly.type
_entity_poly.pdbx_seq_one_letter_code
_entity_poly.pdbx_strand_id
1 'polypeptide(L)'
;MLKRLKEKISRSRNGFIKQLDQLFLGKKEISPELLEEIEEILVMADMGVTTVQHILDRLQEEVDRGEVSDPNALRERLKELIKSIFPKEEPGQKEESATAKPYVILVVGVNGVG
;
A
#
# COMPACT_ATOMS: atom_id res chain seq x y z
N MET A 1 -9.83 6.76 -18.43
CA MET A 1 -9.56 7.18 -17.04
C MET A 1 -8.39 6.41 -16.42
N LEU A 2 -8.43 5.08 -16.34
CA LEU A 2 -7.36 4.25 -15.74
C LEU A 2 -5.97 4.42 -16.40
N LYS A 3 -5.90 4.59 -17.73
CA LYS A 3 -4.62 4.80 -18.44
C LYS A 3 -3.89 6.07 -17.98
N ARG A 4 -4.62 7.19 -17.88
CA ARG A 4 -4.08 8.49 -17.43
C ARG A 4 -3.66 8.45 -15.96
N LEU A 5 -4.41 7.75 -15.11
CA LEU A 5 -4.01 7.55 -13.71
C LEU A 5 -2.72 6.71 -13.62
N LYS A 6 -2.65 5.58 -14.35
CA LYS A 6 -1.44 4.74 -14.44
C LYS A 6 -0.22 5.51 -14.93
N GLU A 7 -0.39 6.40 -15.90
CA GLU A 7 0.69 7.25 -16.41
C GLU A 7 1.17 8.25 -15.35
N LYS A 8 0.25 8.93 -14.64
CA LYS A 8 0.60 9.90 -13.60
C LYS A 8 1.35 9.28 -12.41
N ILE A 9 0.99 8.06 -12.00
CA ILE A 9 1.66 7.35 -10.88
C ILE A 9 2.87 6.53 -11.33
N SER A 10 3.17 6.49 -12.63
CA SER A 10 4.17 5.58 -13.20
C SER A 10 5.57 5.77 -12.61
N ARG A 11 6.00 7.02 -12.35
CA ARG A 11 7.34 7.31 -11.81
C ARG A 11 7.52 6.74 -10.41
N SER A 12 6.61 7.08 -9.49
CA SER A 12 6.62 6.58 -8.11
C SER A 12 6.50 5.06 -8.07
N ARG A 13 5.56 4.52 -8.87
CA ARG A 13 5.33 3.08 -8.96
C ARG A 13 6.56 2.33 -9.47
N ASN A 14 7.22 2.82 -10.51
CA ASN A 14 8.34 2.11 -11.11
C ASN A 14 9.58 2.11 -10.20
N GLY A 15 9.79 3.14 -9.37
CA GLY A 15 10.88 3.14 -8.38
C GLY A 15 10.62 2.13 -7.28
N PHE A 16 9.46 2.25 -6.63
CA PHE A 16 9.04 1.39 -5.54
C PHE A 16 8.97 -0.11 -5.93
N ILE A 17 8.32 -0.43 -7.06
CA ILE A 17 8.20 -1.82 -7.52
C ILE A 17 9.58 -2.40 -7.83
N LYS A 18 10.49 -1.62 -8.42
CA LYS A 18 11.85 -2.10 -8.73
C LYS A 18 12.64 -2.44 -7.47
N GLN A 19 12.55 -1.62 -6.42
CA GLN A 19 13.24 -1.87 -5.15
C GLN A 19 12.71 -3.15 -4.50
N LEU A 20 11.37 -3.33 -4.43
CA LEU A 20 10.78 -4.57 -3.93
C LEU A 20 11.15 -5.77 -4.79
N ASP A 21 11.06 -5.66 -6.12
CA ASP A 21 11.44 -6.75 -7.03
C ASP A 21 12.90 -7.17 -6.78
N GLN A 22 13.82 -6.20 -6.67
CA GLN A 22 15.23 -6.48 -6.39
C GLN A 22 15.45 -7.13 -5.02
N LEU A 23 14.70 -6.70 -4.00
CA LEU A 23 14.76 -7.27 -2.66
C LEU A 23 14.38 -8.76 -2.67
N PHE A 24 13.31 -9.12 -3.38
CA PHE A 24 12.86 -10.51 -3.50
C PHE A 24 13.68 -11.34 -4.49
N LEU A 25 14.39 -10.70 -5.43
CA LEU A 25 15.29 -11.38 -6.37
C LEU A 25 16.57 -11.83 -5.66
N GLY A 26 16.61 -13.11 -5.25
CA GLY A 26 17.83 -13.76 -4.75
C GLY A 26 17.77 -14.18 -3.29
N LYS A 27 16.72 -13.83 -2.55
CA LYS A 27 16.48 -14.34 -1.19
C LYS A 27 15.85 -15.73 -1.29
N LYS A 28 16.37 -16.68 -0.49
CA LYS A 28 15.88 -18.07 -0.44
C LYS A 28 15.03 -18.35 0.80
N GLU A 29 15.15 -17.50 1.81
CA GLU A 29 14.57 -17.66 3.14
C GLU A 29 14.01 -16.33 3.62
N ILE A 30 13.03 -16.39 4.52
CA ILE A 30 12.49 -15.23 5.20
C ILE A 30 13.38 -15.00 6.42
N SER A 31 14.16 -13.92 6.40
CA SER A 31 15.08 -13.57 7.48
C SER A 31 14.70 -12.24 8.13
N PRO A 32 15.15 -11.94 9.36
CA PRO A 32 14.95 -10.64 9.99
C PRO A 32 15.45 -9.48 9.13
N GLU A 33 16.58 -9.66 8.43
CA GLU A 33 17.15 -8.64 7.54
C GLU A 33 16.23 -8.37 6.34
N LEU A 34 15.55 -9.39 5.82
CA LEU A 34 14.56 -9.19 4.76
C LEU A 34 13.39 -8.32 5.23
N LEU A 35 12.91 -8.51 6.47
CA LEU A 35 11.80 -7.74 7.01
C LEU A 35 12.21 -6.29 7.31
N GLU A 36 13.43 -6.06 7.78
CA GLU A 36 14.01 -4.73 7.97
C GLU A 36 14.16 -3.98 6.63
N GLU A 37 14.66 -4.64 5.58
CA GLU A 37 14.74 -4.05 4.23
C GLU A 37 13.33 -3.71 3.67
N ILE A 38 12.31 -4.54 3.97
CA ILE A 38 10.92 -4.22 3.61
C ILE A 38 10.44 -2.97 4.35
N GLU A 39 10.72 -2.86 5.66
CA GLU A 39 10.36 -1.70 6.47
C GLU A 39 10.88 -0.40 5.87
N GLU A 40 12.18 -0.36 5.58
CA GLU A 40 12.85 0.83 5.03
C GLU A 40 12.17 1.27 3.72
N ILE A 41 11.94 0.32 2.80
CA ILE A 41 11.28 0.61 1.51
C ILE A 41 9.87 1.17 1.71
N LEU A 42 9.08 0.61 2.63
CA LEU A 42 7.71 1.06 2.86
C LEU A 42 7.65 2.43 3.55
N VAL A 43 8.57 2.71 4.47
CA VAL A 43 8.68 4.02 5.13
C VAL A 43 9.10 5.10 4.12
N MET A 44 10.09 4.80 3.26
CA MET A 44 10.51 5.71 2.19
C MET A 44 9.41 5.97 1.13
N ALA A 45 8.39 5.11 1.08
CA ALA A 45 7.24 5.25 0.20
C ALA A 45 6.10 6.11 0.79
N ASP A 46 6.38 6.92 1.82
CA ASP A 46 5.43 7.82 2.49
C ASP A 46 4.22 7.11 3.15
N MET A 47 4.35 5.83 3.52
CA MET A 47 3.25 5.08 4.16
C MET A 47 3.07 5.40 5.65
N GLY A 48 4.09 6.00 6.28
CA GLY A 48 4.12 6.32 7.71
C GLY A 48 4.44 5.11 8.59
N VAL A 49 5.22 5.33 9.65
CA VAL A 49 5.78 4.28 10.52
C VAL A 49 4.70 3.39 11.13
N THR A 50 3.62 3.96 11.65
CA THR A 50 2.53 3.19 12.30
C THR A 50 1.88 2.19 11.34
N THR A 51 1.64 2.60 10.08
CA THR A 51 1.05 1.73 9.06
C THR A 51 1.99 0.59 8.70
N VAL A 52 3.27 0.91 8.52
CA VAL A 52 4.31 -0.06 8.16
C VAL A 52 4.49 -1.09 9.26
N GLN A 53 4.58 -0.65 10.53
CA GLN A 53 4.68 -1.55 11.68
C GLN A 53 3.52 -2.54 11.72
N HIS A 54 2.29 -2.07 11.53
CA HIS A 54 1.11 -2.93 11.53
C HIS A 54 1.14 -3.98 10.40
N ILE A 55 1.69 -3.64 9.23
CA ILE A 55 1.89 -4.60 8.12
C ILE A 55 2.93 -5.66 8.51
N LEU A 56 4.08 -5.23 9.06
CA LEU A 56 5.20 -6.12 9.38
C LEU A 56 4.90 -7.05 10.54
N ASP A 57 4.27 -6.55 11.61
CA ASP A 57 3.83 -7.37 12.74
C ASP A 57 2.91 -8.50 12.26
N ARG A 58 2.00 -8.18 11.32
CA ARG A 58 1.08 -9.16 10.76
C ARG A 58 1.79 -10.17 9.87
N LEU A 59 2.76 -9.73 9.05
CA LEU A 59 3.57 -10.64 8.22
C LEU A 59 4.40 -11.58 9.10
N GLN A 60 5.05 -11.06 10.13
CA GLN A 60 5.85 -11.87 11.06
C GLN A 60 4.98 -12.92 11.76
N GLU A 61 3.80 -12.54 12.25
CA GLU A 61 2.86 -13.48 12.87
C GLU A 61 2.45 -14.62 11.91
N GLU A 62 2.21 -14.31 10.63
CA GLU A 62 1.83 -15.30 9.61
C GLU A 62 3.00 -16.20 9.20
N VAL A 63 4.23 -15.67 9.21
CA VAL A 63 5.47 -16.46 9.02
C VAL A 63 5.69 -17.42 10.19
N ASP A 64 5.55 -16.93 11.43
CA ASP A 64 5.73 -17.74 12.65
C ASP A 64 4.70 -18.87 12.74
N ARG A 65 3.51 -18.66 12.18
CA ARG A 65 2.45 -19.69 12.06
C ARG A 65 2.66 -20.66 10.90
N GLY A 66 3.64 -20.40 10.03
CA GLY A 66 3.87 -21.19 8.82
C GLY A 66 2.83 -20.98 7.72
N GLU A 67 2.02 -19.90 7.79
CA GLU A 67 1.06 -19.53 6.74
C GLU A 67 1.77 -18.91 5.53
N VAL A 68 2.94 -18.32 5.75
CA VAL A 68 3.82 -17.77 4.72
C VAL A 68 5.16 -18.50 4.77
N SER A 69 5.45 -19.29 3.74
CA SER A 69 6.55 -20.27 3.77
C SER A 69 7.82 -19.85 3.01
N ASP A 70 7.73 -18.88 2.11
CA ASP A 70 8.86 -18.48 1.27
C ASP A 70 8.78 -16.99 0.85
N PRO A 71 9.88 -16.41 0.34
CA PRO A 71 9.91 -14.99 -0.05
C PRO A 71 8.88 -14.59 -1.13
N ASN A 72 8.45 -15.49 -2.02
CA ASN A 72 7.41 -15.18 -3.01
C ASN A 72 6.03 -15.15 -2.35
N ALA A 73 5.74 -16.09 -1.45
CA ALA A 73 4.53 -16.08 -0.64
C ALA A 73 4.47 -14.81 0.23
N LEU A 74 5.60 -14.40 0.83
CA LEU A 74 5.72 -13.17 1.62
C LEU A 74 5.40 -11.94 0.78
N ARG A 75 5.92 -11.86 -0.44
CA ARG A 75 5.64 -10.77 -1.39
C ARG A 75 4.16 -10.66 -1.74
N GLU A 76 3.51 -11.76 -2.11
CA GLU A 76 2.08 -11.71 -2.45
C GLU A 76 1.25 -11.37 -1.20
N ARG A 77 1.64 -11.87 -0.04
CA ARG A 77 0.95 -11.54 1.21
C ARG A 77 1.09 -10.07 1.61
N LEU A 78 2.29 -9.51 1.49
CA LEU A 78 2.54 -8.08 1.70
C LEU A 78 1.60 -7.23 0.84
N LYS A 79 1.47 -7.58 -0.44
CA LYS A 79 0.58 -6.89 -1.39
C LYS A 79 -0.89 -6.98 -0.99
N GLU A 80 -1.33 -8.13 -0.46
CA GLU A 80 -2.70 -8.28 0.07
C GLU A 80 -2.96 -7.43 1.30
N LEU A 81 -2.00 -7.38 2.24
CA LEU A 81 -2.08 -6.55 3.44
C LEU A 81 -2.10 -5.06 3.09
N ILE A 82 -1.26 -4.62 2.15
CA ILE A 82 -1.32 -3.24 1.66
C ILE A 82 -2.69 -2.93 1.03
N LYS A 83 -3.24 -3.89 0.27
CA LYS A 83 -4.56 -3.72 -0.34
C LYS A 83 -5.68 -3.65 0.72
N SER A 84 -5.56 -4.36 1.83
CA SER A 84 -6.59 -4.41 2.87
C SER A 84 -6.68 -3.12 3.70
N ILE A 85 -5.64 -2.28 3.67
CA ILE A 85 -5.64 -0.95 4.31
C ILE A 85 -6.63 -0.01 3.63
N PHE A 86 -6.83 -0.16 2.32
CA PHE A 86 -7.79 0.68 1.62
C PHE A 86 -9.21 0.32 2.07
N PRO A 87 -10.05 1.32 2.39
CA PRO A 87 -11.43 1.07 2.77
C PRO A 87 -12.10 0.27 1.66
N LYS A 88 -12.80 -0.80 2.06
CA LYS A 88 -13.65 -1.54 1.13
C LYS A 88 -14.74 -0.58 0.68
N GLU A 89 -15.00 -0.53 -0.62
CA GLU A 89 -16.16 0.21 -1.14
C GLU A 89 -17.41 -0.38 -0.48
N GLU A 90 -17.96 0.31 0.51
CA GLU A 90 -19.24 -0.09 1.08
C GLU A 90 -20.31 0.15 0.00
N PRO A 91 -21.11 -0.87 -0.36
CA PRO A 91 -22.21 -0.70 -1.30
C PRO A 91 -23.26 0.21 -0.66
N GLY A 92 -23.15 1.52 -0.88
CA GLY A 92 -23.99 2.51 -0.19
C GLY A 92 -23.32 3.88 -0.06
N GLN A 93 -21.99 3.96 -0.06
CA GLN A 93 -21.25 5.22 -0.19
C GLN A 93 -21.20 5.71 -1.64
N LYS A 94 -22.30 5.56 -2.38
CA LYS A 94 -22.54 6.52 -3.46
C LYS A 94 -22.74 7.83 -2.72
N GLU A 95 -21.86 8.80 -2.97
CA GLU A 95 -22.15 10.22 -2.68
C GLU A 95 -23.64 10.39 -2.89
N GLU A 96 -24.38 10.74 -1.83
CA GLU A 96 -25.83 10.94 -1.93
C GLU A 96 -26.03 11.77 -3.18
N SER A 97 -26.55 11.12 -4.23
CA SER A 97 -26.52 11.72 -5.56
C SER A 97 -27.22 13.04 -5.39
N ALA A 98 -26.49 14.13 -5.61
CA ALA A 98 -26.89 15.47 -5.26
C ALA A 98 -28.21 15.83 -5.93
N THR A 99 -29.32 15.45 -5.31
CA THR A 99 -30.67 15.64 -5.83
C THR A 99 -31.12 17.07 -5.60
N ALA A 100 -30.56 17.72 -4.57
CA ALA A 100 -30.75 19.13 -4.29
C ALA A 100 -29.93 20.01 -5.25
N LYS A 101 -30.60 20.96 -5.92
CA LYS A 101 -29.96 21.98 -6.77
C LYS A 101 -30.15 23.38 -6.15
N PRO A 102 -29.09 24.22 -6.09
CA PRO A 102 -27.73 23.94 -6.56
C PRO A 102 -26.98 22.97 -5.62
N TYR A 103 -26.14 22.10 -6.19
CA TYR A 103 -25.20 21.31 -5.41
C TYR A 103 -24.00 22.17 -5.03
N VAL A 104 -23.81 22.40 -3.74
CA VAL A 104 -22.76 23.27 -3.22
C VAL A 104 -21.65 22.41 -2.64
N ILE A 105 -20.45 22.52 -3.21
CA ILE A 105 -19.22 21.90 -2.71
C ILE A 105 -18.40 23.00 -2.02
N LEU A 106 -18.23 22.90 -0.71
CA LEU A 106 -17.30 23.75 0.04
C LEU A 106 -15.93 23.06 0.09
N VAL A 107 -14.95 23.59 -0.67
CA VAL A 107 -13.57 23.10 -0.64
C VAL A 107 -12.80 23.85 0.44
N VAL A 108 -12.17 23.13 1.37
CA VAL A 108 -11.34 23.68 2.45
C VAL A 108 -9.90 23.16 2.34
N GLY A 109 -8.92 24.00 2.65
CA GLY A 109 -7.49 23.66 2.60
C GLY A 109 -6.62 24.82 3.05
N VAL A 110 -5.33 24.57 3.29
CA VAL A 110 -4.34 25.62 3.58
C VAL A 110 -3.82 26.24 2.26
N ASN A 111 -3.22 27.44 2.33
CA ASN A 111 -2.71 28.11 1.12
C ASN A 111 -1.61 27.26 0.43
N GLY A 112 -1.76 26.99 -0.86
CA GLY A 112 -0.71 26.38 -1.70
C GLY A 112 -0.74 24.84 -1.85
N VAL A 113 -1.77 24.14 -1.36
CA VAL A 113 -1.93 22.67 -1.54
C VAL A 113 -2.65 22.27 -2.84
N GLY A 114 -2.98 23.26 -3.68
CA GLY A 114 -3.66 23.08 -4.96
C GLY A 114 -2.69 22.86 -6.11
#